data_AF-A0A536D7L0-F1
#
_entry.id   AF-A0A536D7L0-F1
#
_cell.length_a   1.000
_cell.length_b   1.000
_cell.length_c   1.000
_cell.angle_alpha   90.00
_cell.angle_beta   90.00
_cell.angle_gamma   90.00
#
_symmetry.space_group_name_H-M   'P 1'
#
loop_
_entity.id
_entity.type
_entity.pdbx_description
1 polymer ?
#
loop_
_entity_poly.entity_id
_entity_poly.type
_entity_poly.pdbx_seq_one_letter_code
_entity_poly.pdbx_strand_id
1 'polypeptide(L)'
;LVAPIARTRWSTESVREQRISYQRFPAPQSGFVEQVYAHDLVAAAAGSVSAVLVNEKLQMGLQLEWSVNEFPYFFEWLHLREGAYAVGLEPSTHDVGGEAAARANGSMIWLGAGESRSYHTVFSVLEGADSLAAAIQAVRGRQLQPTADVPG
;
A
#
# COMPACT_ATOMS: atom_id res chain seq x y z
N LEU A 1 -7.37 -4.08 -3.16
CA LEU A 1 -6.88 -3.40 -1.93
C LEU A 1 -7.95 -2.48 -1.34
N VAL A 2 -8.03 -2.40 0.00
CA VAL A 2 -8.74 -1.34 0.73
C VAL A 2 -7.76 -0.66 1.69
N ALA A 3 -7.42 0.60 1.42
CA ALA A 3 -6.50 1.43 2.19
C ALA A 3 -7.05 2.87 2.26
N PRO A 4 -6.62 3.73 3.22
CA PRO A 4 -7.11 5.09 3.34
C PRO A 4 -6.40 6.03 2.35
N ILE A 5 -6.48 5.73 1.05
CA ILE A 5 -5.76 6.45 -0.02
C ILE A 5 -6.44 7.80 -0.26
N ALA A 6 -5.67 8.89 -0.15
CA ALA A 6 -6.09 10.22 -0.59
C ALA A 6 -5.89 10.39 -2.10
N ARG A 7 -4.75 9.94 -2.63
CA ARG A 7 -4.43 9.92 -4.06
C ARG A 7 -3.28 8.96 -4.35
N THR A 8 -3.17 8.52 -5.60
CA THR A 8 -1.94 7.91 -6.13
C THR A 8 -1.07 9.00 -6.73
N ARG A 9 0.13 9.21 -6.18
CA ARG A 9 1.06 10.26 -6.58
C ARG A 9 1.86 9.90 -7.82
N TRP A 10 2.22 8.63 -7.94
CA TRP A 10 3.07 8.11 -9.00
C TRP A 10 2.75 6.64 -9.25
N SER A 11 2.99 6.18 -10.47
CA SER A 11 2.98 4.76 -10.81
C SER A 11 3.98 4.45 -11.92
N THR A 12 4.34 3.18 -12.08
CA THR A 12 5.17 2.73 -13.19
C THR A 12 4.48 2.94 -14.55
N GLU A 13 5.26 3.02 -15.63
CA GLU A 13 4.75 3.18 -16.99
C GLU A 13 3.83 2.03 -17.43
N SER A 14 4.13 0.80 -16.98
CA SER A 14 3.29 -0.39 -17.21
C SER A 14 1.84 -0.23 -16.78
N VAL A 15 1.54 0.63 -15.78
CA VAL A 15 0.16 0.97 -15.40
C VAL A 15 -0.58 1.68 -16.52
N ARG A 16 0.08 2.60 -17.22
CA ARG A 16 -0.52 3.37 -18.32
C ARG A 16 -0.89 2.46 -19.50
N GLU A 17 -0.01 1.49 -19.77
CA GLU A 17 -0.16 0.53 -20.87
C GLU A 17 -1.19 -0.56 -20.56
N GLN A 18 -1.09 -1.18 -19.37
CA GLN A 18 -1.87 -2.36 -19.02
C GLN A 18 -3.15 -2.04 -18.24
N ARG A 19 -3.24 -0.83 -17.67
CA ARG A 19 -4.44 -0.24 -17.04
C ARG A 19 -5.10 -1.15 -16.00
N ILE A 20 -4.29 -1.86 -15.20
CA ILE A 20 -4.80 -2.70 -14.12
C ILE A 20 -5.15 -1.83 -12.91
N SER A 21 -6.23 -2.16 -12.23
CA SER A 21 -6.67 -1.46 -11.03
C SER A 21 -5.77 -1.82 -9.84
N TYR A 22 -5.42 -0.81 -9.04
CA TYR A 22 -4.79 -1.04 -7.73
C TYR A 22 -5.82 -1.55 -6.68
N GLN A 23 -7.13 -1.46 -6.96
CA GLN A 23 -8.17 -1.93 -6.05
C GLN A 23 -8.63 -3.35 -6.34
N ARG A 24 -8.67 -3.76 -7.61
CA ARG A 24 -9.27 -5.02 -8.06
C ARG A 24 -8.28 -5.80 -8.93
N PHE A 25 -7.92 -6.99 -8.45
CA PHE A 25 -6.89 -7.80 -9.10
C PHE A 25 -7.53 -8.86 -10.00
N PRO A 26 -7.24 -8.86 -11.31
CA PRO A 26 -7.76 -9.88 -12.23
C PRO A 26 -7.12 -11.25 -11.99
N ALA A 27 -7.60 -12.27 -12.69
CA ALA A 27 -6.87 -13.54 -12.79
C ALA A 27 -5.44 -13.31 -13.32
N PRO A 28 -4.49 -14.24 -13.08
CA PRO A 28 -3.13 -14.13 -13.62
C PRO A 28 -3.12 -13.82 -15.12
N GLN A 29 -2.28 -12.88 -15.52
CA GLN A 29 -2.19 -12.38 -16.90
C GLN A 29 -0.90 -12.87 -17.57
N SER A 30 -1.00 -13.37 -18.81
CA SER A 30 0.19 -13.67 -19.60
C SER A 30 0.89 -12.37 -20.01
N GLY A 31 2.23 -12.35 -19.94
CA GLY A 31 3.01 -11.16 -20.30
C GLY A 31 2.88 -9.97 -19.35
N PHE A 32 2.28 -10.14 -18.16
CA PHE A 32 2.14 -9.05 -17.19
C PHE A 32 3.49 -8.44 -16.84
N VAL A 33 3.59 -7.11 -16.89
CA VAL A 33 4.77 -6.35 -16.47
C VAL A 33 4.43 -5.82 -15.09
N GLU A 34 5.37 -5.90 -14.15
CA GLU A 34 5.08 -5.47 -12.78
C GLU A 34 4.58 -4.03 -12.74
N GLN A 35 3.76 -3.73 -11.74
CA GLN A 35 3.24 -2.38 -11.52
C GLN A 35 3.52 -1.95 -10.09
N VAL A 36 3.93 -0.70 -9.92
CA VAL A 36 4.03 -0.08 -8.60
C VAL A 36 3.14 1.15 -8.58
N TYR A 37 2.40 1.31 -7.49
CA TYR A 37 1.62 2.51 -7.18
C TYR A 37 2.18 3.12 -5.90
N ALA A 38 2.54 4.41 -5.95
CA ALA A 38 2.90 5.19 -4.77
C ALA A 38 1.67 5.99 -4.30
N HIS A 39 1.20 5.70 -3.09
CA HIS A 39 -0.04 6.29 -2.57
C HIS A 39 0.23 7.28 -1.43
N ASP A 40 -0.52 8.38 -1.43
CA ASP A 40 -0.64 9.27 -0.28
C ASP A 40 -1.77 8.73 0.60
N LEU A 41 -1.46 8.35 1.84
CA LEU A 41 -2.41 7.78 2.78
C LEU A 41 -2.85 8.78 3.85
N VAL A 42 -4.10 8.69 4.29
CA VAL A 42 -4.63 9.44 5.42
C VAL A 42 -4.47 8.61 6.69
N ALA A 43 -3.63 9.07 7.60
CA ALA A 43 -3.43 8.44 8.89
C ALA A 43 -4.57 8.75 9.88
N ALA A 44 -4.82 7.80 10.78
CA ALA A 44 -5.66 8.00 11.95
C ALA A 44 -4.91 8.80 13.04
N ALA A 45 -5.54 8.97 14.20
CA ALA A 45 -4.91 9.58 15.36
C ALA A 45 -3.55 8.91 15.69
N ALA A 46 -2.59 9.72 16.14
CA ALA A 46 -1.21 9.31 16.43
C ALA A 46 -0.41 8.72 15.24
N GLY A 47 -0.91 8.84 14.00
CA GLY A 47 -0.17 8.44 12.80
C GLY A 47 -0.38 6.98 12.36
N SER A 48 -1.32 6.26 12.97
CA SER A 48 -1.61 4.87 12.59
C SER A 48 -2.27 4.77 11.21
N VAL A 49 -1.84 3.81 10.40
CA VAL A 49 -2.41 3.49 9.09
C VAL A 49 -2.60 1.98 8.98
N SER A 50 -3.63 1.57 8.25
CA SER A 50 -3.89 0.17 7.93
C SER A 50 -4.32 -0.02 6.48
N ALA A 51 -3.78 -1.04 5.81
CA ALA A 51 -4.20 -1.49 4.48
C ALA A 51 -4.68 -2.94 4.55
N VAL A 52 -5.76 -3.25 3.83
CA VAL A 52 -6.41 -4.57 3.86
C VAL A 52 -6.48 -5.15 2.45
N LEU A 53 -5.83 -6.30 2.26
CA LEU A 53 -5.99 -7.15 1.11
C LEU A 53 -7.16 -8.10 1.36
N VAL A 54 -8.14 -8.11 0.45
CA VAL A 54 -9.40 -8.86 0.64
C VAL A 54 -9.57 -9.87 -0.49
N ASN A 55 -9.90 -11.11 -0.12
CA ASN A 55 -10.43 -12.12 -1.03
C ASN A 55 -11.85 -12.48 -0.61
N GLU A 56 -12.83 -11.86 -1.26
CA GLU A 56 -14.26 -12.01 -0.98
C GLU A 56 -14.73 -13.47 -1.16
N LYS A 57 -14.21 -14.17 -2.17
CA LYS A 57 -14.60 -15.56 -2.50
C LYS A 57 -14.18 -16.54 -1.41
N LEU A 58 -12.99 -16.34 -0.84
CA LEU A 58 -12.46 -17.18 0.24
C LEU A 58 -12.92 -16.69 1.63
N GLN A 59 -13.52 -15.50 1.70
CA GLN A 59 -13.79 -14.81 2.96
C GLN A 59 -12.53 -14.71 3.83
N MET A 60 -11.40 -14.42 3.19
CA MET A 60 -10.11 -14.23 3.84
C MET A 60 -9.51 -12.87 3.49
N GLY A 61 -8.68 -12.34 4.37
CA GLY A 61 -7.91 -11.14 4.11
C GLY A 61 -6.62 -11.08 4.90
N LEU A 62 -5.76 -10.16 4.50
CA LEU A 62 -4.56 -9.79 5.23
C LEU A 62 -4.62 -8.29 5.50
N GLN A 63 -4.57 -7.92 6.78
CA GLN A 63 -4.42 -6.54 7.19
C GLN A 63 -2.99 -6.28 7.61
N LEU A 64 -2.42 -5.19 7.09
CA LEU A 64 -1.13 -4.64 7.48
C LEU A 64 -1.36 -3.31 8.20
N GLU A 65 -0.82 -3.16 9.40
CA GLU A 65 -0.90 -1.93 10.19
C GLU A 65 0.50 -1.41 10.51
N TRP A 66 0.67 -0.09 10.46
CA TRP A 66 1.93 0.60 10.76
C TRP A 66 1.69 2.05 11.18
N SER A 67 2.78 2.78 11.46
CA SER A 67 2.73 4.21 11.75
C SER A 67 3.44 5.02 10.66
N VAL A 68 2.84 6.12 10.20
CA VAL A 68 3.47 7.05 9.24
C VAL A 68 4.68 7.78 9.83
N ASN A 69 4.78 7.83 11.17
CA ASN A 69 5.94 8.39 11.84
C ASN A 69 7.18 7.49 11.69
N GLU A 70 6.97 6.20 11.47
CA GLU A 70 8.01 5.20 11.24
C GLU A 70 8.24 5.00 9.74
N PHE A 71 7.17 4.75 8.98
CA PHE A 71 7.17 4.58 7.52
C PHE A 71 6.28 5.65 6.84
N PRO A 72 6.83 6.81 6.46
CA PRO A 72 6.06 7.93 5.90
C PRO A 72 5.54 7.70 4.47
N TYR A 73 6.05 6.68 3.75
CA TYR A 73 5.65 6.38 2.38
C TYR A 73 5.02 4.98 2.29
N PHE A 74 4.24 4.75 1.24
CA PHE A 74 3.63 3.45 0.98
C PHE A 74 3.57 3.16 -0.52
N PHE A 75 4.05 1.96 -0.88
CA PHE A 75 3.91 1.42 -2.21
C PHE A 75 3.01 0.18 -2.21
N GLU A 76 2.29 0.03 -3.30
CA GLU A 76 1.60 -1.19 -3.66
C GLU A 76 2.26 -1.75 -4.92
N TRP A 77 2.84 -2.94 -4.78
CA TRP A 77 3.50 -3.65 -5.86
C TRP A 77 2.60 -4.79 -6.36
N LEU A 78 2.36 -4.85 -7.65
CA LEU A 78 1.56 -5.89 -8.29
C LEU A 78 2.46 -6.69 -9.23
N HIS A 79 2.44 -8.01 -9.06
CA HIS A 79 3.06 -8.97 -9.96
C HIS A 79 2.02 -10.04 -10.30
N LEU A 80 1.05 -9.69 -11.15
CA LEU A 80 -0.14 -10.50 -11.43
C LEU A 80 0.06 -11.42 -12.64
N ARG A 81 1.21 -12.08 -12.72
CA ARG A 81 1.62 -12.88 -13.89
C ARG A 81 1.19 -14.35 -13.73
N GLU A 82 0.92 -15.02 -14.85
CA GLU A 82 0.84 -16.48 -14.85
C GLU A 82 2.15 -17.11 -14.31
N GLY A 83 2.03 -18.11 -13.45
CA GLY A 83 3.18 -18.75 -12.78
C GLY A 83 3.83 -17.93 -11.65
N ALA A 84 3.51 -16.64 -11.51
CA ALA A 84 4.00 -15.78 -10.42
C ALA A 84 2.96 -14.69 -10.12
N TYR A 85 2.11 -14.94 -9.12
CA TYR A 85 0.99 -14.06 -8.77
C TYR A 85 1.13 -13.56 -7.33
N ALA A 86 1.54 -12.31 -7.16
CA ALA A 86 1.79 -11.69 -5.87
C ALA A 86 1.36 -10.23 -5.81
N VAL A 87 1.07 -9.78 -4.58
CA VAL A 87 0.77 -8.39 -4.22
C VAL A 87 1.66 -8.03 -3.04
N GLY A 88 2.42 -6.93 -3.16
CA GLY A 88 3.24 -6.35 -2.12
C GLY A 88 2.55 -5.13 -1.50
N LEU A 89 2.49 -5.09 -0.17
CA LEU A 89 2.12 -3.91 0.60
C LEU A 89 3.40 -3.41 1.28
N GLU A 90 3.88 -2.23 0.89
CA GLU A 90 5.25 -1.81 1.16
C GLU A 90 5.30 -0.44 1.85
N PRO A 91 5.07 -0.38 3.17
CA PRO A 91 5.45 0.79 3.97
C PRO A 91 6.95 1.04 3.83
N SER A 92 7.34 2.29 3.57
CA SER A 92 8.71 2.67 3.24
C SER A 92 9.17 3.92 3.98
N THR A 93 10.48 3.99 4.23
CA THR A 93 11.16 5.15 4.82
C THR A 93 11.49 6.22 3.79
N HIS A 94 11.53 5.87 2.51
CA HIS A 94 11.88 6.76 1.41
C HIS A 94 10.81 6.71 0.32
N ASP A 95 10.61 7.83 -0.36
CA ASP A 95 9.79 7.90 -1.57
C ASP A 95 10.52 7.22 -2.76
N VAL A 96 9.83 7.10 -3.90
CA VAL A 96 10.32 6.41 -5.11
C VAL A 96 11.64 6.97 -5.64
N GLY A 97 11.93 8.25 -5.37
CA GLY A 97 13.20 8.89 -5.74
C GLY A 97 14.42 8.39 -4.95
N GLY A 98 14.20 7.59 -3.91
CA GLY A 98 15.25 6.98 -3.11
C GLY A 98 16.06 7.98 -2.28
N GLU A 99 17.26 7.54 -1.90
CA GLU A 99 18.13 8.24 -0.94
C GLU A 99 18.61 9.60 -1.44
N ALA A 100 19.04 9.70 -2.71
CA ALA A 100 19.56 10.95 -3.26
C ALA A 100 18.49 12.05 -3.29
N ALA A 101 17.26 11.68 -3.69
CA ALA A 101 16.13 12.60 -3.67
C ALA A 101 15.76 12.99 -2.23
N ALA A 102 15.77 12.03 -1.29
CA ALA A 102 15.46 12.29 0.10
C ALA A 102 16.46 13.25 0.77
N ARG A 103 17.75 13.16 0.42
CA ARG A 103 18.75 14.15 0.85
C ARG A 103 18.46 15.53 0.27
N ALA A 104 18.18 15.59 -1.03
CA ALA A 104 17.98 16.85 -1.74
C ALA A 104 16.72 17.60 -1.27
N ASN A 105 15.64 16.87 -0.97
CA ASN A 105 14.37 17.46 -0.55
C ASN A 105 14.17 17.52 0.98
N GLY A 106 15.17 17.09 1.76
CA GLY A 106 15.15 17.14 3.23
C GLY A 106 14.28 16.07 3.91
N SER A 107 13.76 15.09 3.18
CA SER A 107 12.97 13.98 3.77
C SER A 107 13.82 12.81 4.27
N MET A 108 15.14 12.86 4.09
CA MET A 108 16.07 11.85 4.59
C MET A 108 15.92 11.66 6.10
N ILE A 109 15.74 10.40 6.52
CA ILE A 109 15.81 10.03 7.93
C ILE A 109 17.27 9.80 8.30
N TRP A 110 17.77 10.56 9.26
CA TRP A 110 19.13 10.45 9.78
C TRP A 110 19.15 9.79 11.16
N LEU A 111 20.23 9.05 11.43
CA LEU A 111 20.56 8.58 12.78
C LEU A 111 21.97 9.05 13.12
N GLY A 112 22.07 9.82 14.20
CA GLY A 112 23.33 10.23 14.81
C GLY A 112 24.00 9.11 15.60
N ALA A 113 25.19 9.40 16.14
CA ALA A 113 25.92 8.46 16.98
C ALA A 113 25.12 8.13 18.25
N GLY A 114 24.84 6.85 18.47
CA GLY A 114 24.06 6.38 19.62
C GLY A 114 22.54 6.54 19.48
N GLU A 115 22.05 7.12 18.39
CA GLU A 115 20.62 7.19 18.12
C GLU A 115 20.10 5.84 17.60
N SER A 116 18.83 5.59 17.89
CA SER A 116 18.12 4.39 17.46
C SER A 116 16.71 4.75 17.01
N ARG A 117 16.20 3.96 16.07
CA ARG A 117 14.84 4.07 15.55
C ARG A 117 14.24 2.68 15.47
N SER A 118 13.00 2.58 15.91
CA SER A 118 12.23 1.34 15.88
C SER A 118 11.14 1.44 14.83
N TYR A 119 10.79 0.29 14.28
CA TYR A 119 9.77 0.15 13.25
C TYR A 119 8.88 -1.01 13.63
N HIS A 120 7.57 -0.79 13.56
CA HIS A 120 6.55 -1.72 13.98
C HIS A 120 5.55 -1.92 12.84
N THR A 121 5.31 -3.17 12.52
CA THR A 121 4.26 -3.59 11.59
C THR A 121 3.50 -4.75 12.20
N VAL A 122 2.18 -4.74 12.05
CA VAL A 122 1.32 -5.84 12.50
C VAL A 122 0.65 -6.45 11.28
N PHE A 123 0.79 -7.76 11.15
CA PHE A 123 0.10 -8.55 10.14
C PHE A 123 -1.01 -9.35 10.82
N SER A 124 -2.23 -9.14 10.36
CA SER A 124 -3.42 -9.84 10.87
C SER A 124 -4.08 -10.61 9.73
N VAL A 125 -4.28 -11.91 9.93
CA VAL A 125 -5.11 -12.73 9.03
C VAL A 125 -6.57 -12.54 9.46
N LEU A 126 -7.41 -12.15 8.50
CA LEU A 126 -8.83 -11.93 8.71
C LEU A 126 -9.58 -13.12 8.12
N GLU A 127 -10.44 -13.75 8.92
CA GLU A 127 -11.23 -14.91 8.52
C GLU A 127 -12.71 -14.66 8.74
N GLY A 128 -13.53 -14.97 7.73
CA GLY A 128 -14.98 -14.81 7.76
C GLY A 128 -15.45 -13.41 7.37
N ALA A 129 -16.73 -13.34 6.98
CA ALA A 129 -17.35 -12.12 6.47
C ALA A 129 -17.33 -10.96 7.47
N ASP A 130 -17.56 -11.23 8.75
CA ASP A 130 -17.68 -10.19 9.79
C ASP A 130 -16.33 -9.51 10.07
N SER A 131 -15.26 -10.31 10.18
CA SER A 131 -13.89 -9.79 10.37
C SER A 131 -13.47 -8.90 9.19
N LEU A 132 -13.73 -9.37 7.97
CA LEU A 132 -13.48 -8.58 6.76
C LEU A 132 -14.30 -7.29 6.71
N ALA A 133 -15.60 -7.37 6.99
CA ALA A 133 -16.47 -6.20 6.98
C ALA A 133 -16.01 -5.16 8.01
N ALA A 134 -15.68 -5.58 9.23
CA ALA A 134 -15.17 -4.69 10.27
C ALA A 134 -13.88 -3.98 9.84
N ALA A 135 -12.90 -4.71 9.31
CA ALA A 135 -11.64 -4.13 8.84
C ALA A 135 -11.84 -3.15 7.66
N ILE A 136 -12.68 -3.52 6.69
CA ILE A 136 -13.02 -2.67 5.55
C ILE A 136 -13.70 -1.38 6.02
N GLN A 137 -14.66 -1.47 6.93
CA GLN A 137 -15.36 -0.31 7.47
C GLN A 137 -14.42 0.60 8.27
N ALA A 138 -13.52 0.03 9.08
CA ALA A 138 -12.53 0.80 9.82
C ALA A 138 -11.61 1.61 8.89
N VAL A 139 -11.18 1.03 7.76
CA VAL A 139 -10.38 1.77 6.77
C VAL A 139 -11.20 2.84 6.05
N ARG A 140 -12.38 2.49 5.54
CA ARG A 140 -13.23 3.41 4.77
C ARG A 140 -13.77 4.57 5.60
N GLY A 141 -14.01 4.36 6.89
CA GLY A 141 -14.42 5.41 7.82
C GLY A 141 -13.34 6.48 8.04
N ARG A 142 -12.08 6.19 7.70
CA ARG A 142 -10.97 7.16 7.76
C ARG A 142 -10.88 7.96 6.46
N GLN A 143 -10.85 7.27 5.33
CA GLN A 143 -10.77 7.86 4.00
C GLN A 143 -11.33 6.88 2.99
N LEU A 144 -12.20 7.37 2.11
CA LEU A 144 -12.60 6.63 0.91
C LEU A 144 -11.52 6.76 -0.15
N GLN A 145 -11.14 5.65 -0.76
CA GLN A 145 -10.23 5.65 -1.90
C GLN A 145 -10.85 6.44 -3.06
N PRO A 146 -10.04 7.09 -3.91
CA PRO A 146 -10.53 7.71 -5.13
C PRO A 146 -11.33 6.73 -5.99
N THR A 147 -12.36 7.23 -6.68
CA THR A 147 -13.17 6.42 -7.60
C THR A 147 -12.34 5.95 -8.80
N ALA A 148 -11.38 6.77 -9.27
CA ALA A 148 -10.41 6.35 -10.26
C ALA A 148 -9.34 5.48 -9.59
N ASP A 149 -9.30 4.20 -9.99
CA ASP A 149 -8.39 3.18 -9.46
C ASP A 149 -7.26 2.81 -10.43
N VAL A 150 -7.20 3.52 -11.56
CA VAL A 150 -6.11 3.51 -12.53
C VAL A 150 -5.74 4.98 -12.76
N PRO A 151 -4.57 5.45 -12.29
CA PRO A 151 -4.10 6.80 -12.53
C PRO A 151 -4.01 7.10 -14.03
N GLY A 152 -4.30 8.35 -14.39
CA GLY A 152 -4.26 8.85 -15.76
C GLY A 152 -2.85 8.99 -16.33
#